data_AF-A0A367IS69-F1
#
_entry.id   AF-A0A367IS69-F1
#
_cell.length_a   1.000
_cell.length_b   1.000
_cell.length_c   1.000
_cell.angle_alpha   90.00
_cell.angle_beta   90.00
_cell.angle_gamma   90.00
#
_symmetry.space_group_name_H-M   'P 1'
#
loop_
_entity.id
_entity.type
_entity.pdbx_description
1 polymer ?
#
loop_
_entity_poly.entity_id
_entity_poly.type
_entity_poly.pdbx_seq_one_letter_code
_entity_poly.pdbx_strand_id
1 'polypeptide(L)'
;MSESNNPILEQNELLSKQLQSLLKSQNTRNELYQEFDIAFKDYLNGKCPAEQYHSICRLVTEGFQDVSLEIQSVEKDMSNRVIARMIRDLQEAEKQKLHETVQIQILTIQAKETDKDYDETINEHKQRLSQILEKIQEITDELREEMAGVASLVC
;
A
#
# COMPACT_ATOMS: atom_id res chain seq x y z
N MET A 1 36.15 18.21 25.66
CA MET A 1 35.61 16.84 25.78
C MET A 1 34.89 16.58 24.49
N SER A 2 35.51 15.86 23.56
CA SER A 2 34.95 15.58 22.25
C SER A 2 33.80 14.60 22.42
N GLU A 3 32.58 15.05 22.11
CA GLU A 3 31.49 14.16 21.76
C GLU A 3 32.00 13.29 20.59
N SER A 4 32.34 12.05 20.91
CA SER A 4 32.60 11.04 19.90
C SER A 4 31.24 10.72 19.27
N ASN A 5 30.86 11.47 18.23
CA ASN A 5 29.78 11.08 17.31
C ASN A 5 30.08 9.64 16.90
N ASN A 6 29.24 8.71 17.35
CA ASN A 6 29.32 7.33 16.92
C ASN A 6 28.56 7.26 15.59
N PRO A 7 29.24 7.19 14.43
CA PRO A 7 28.58 7.30 13.13
C PRO A 7 27.63 6.13 12.87
N ILE A 8 27.83 4.99 13.57
CA ILE A 8 26.96 3.82 13.50
C ILE A 8 25.63 4.09 14.22
N LEU A 9 25.69 4.75 15.39
CA LEU A 9 24.48 5.11 16.14
C LEU A 9 23.63 6.10 15.34
N GLU A 10 24.25 7.12 14.75
CA GLU A 10 23.57 8.11 13.89
C GLU A 10 22.90 7.45 12.67
N GLN A 11 23.57 6.47 12.04
CA GLN A 11 23.01 5.71 10.92
C GLN A 11 21.81 4.86 11.34
N ASN A 12 21.88 4.20 12.50
CA ASN A 12 20.77 3.39 13.02
C ASN A 12 19.57 4.26 13.40
N GLU A 13 19.79 5.43 14.01
CA GLU A 13 18.74 6.40 14.31
C GLU A 13 18.06 6.92 13.04
N LEU A 14 18.84 7.24 12.00
CA LEU A 14 18.30 7.67 10.71
C LEU A 14 17.46 6.56 10.08
N LEU A 15 17.98 5.34 10.02
CA LEU A 15 17.28 4.20 9.44
C LEU A 15 15.96 3.90 10.19
N SER A 16 15.99 3.95 11.52
CA SER A 16 14.80 3.79 12.36
C SER A 16 13.71 4.82 12.01
N LYS A 17 14.08 6.10 11.89
CA LYS A 17 13.15 7.17 11.48
C LYS A 17 12.59 6.95 10.08
N GLN A 18 13.43 6.51 9.13
CA GLN A 18 13.00 6.23 7.75
C GLN A 18 11.98 5.08 7.70
N LEU A 19 12.23 4.00 8.45
CA LEU A 19 11.31 2.86 8.56
C LEU A 19 9.98 3.23 9.25
N GLN A 20 10.03 4.04 10.30
CA GLN A 20 8.82 4.56 10.95
C GLN A 20 7.97 5.40 9.99
N SER A 21 8.61 6.28 9.22
CA SER A 21 7.92 7.10 8.20
C SER A 21 7.28 6.23 7.13
N LEU A 22 8.01 5.22 6.62
CA LEU A 22 7.51 4.26 5.65
C LEU A 22 6.24 3.55 6.16
N LEU A 23 6.30 2.97 7.37
CA LEU A 23 5.18 2.19 7.91
C LEU A 23 3.96 3.07 8.21
N LYS A 24 4.17 4.34 8.58
CA LYS A 24 3.08 5.29 8.73
C LYS A 24 2.38 5.54 7.40
N SER A 25 3.12 5.86 6.34
CA SER A 25 2.54 6.06 5.00
C SER A 25 1.88 4.76 4.49
N GLN A 26 2.47 3.59 4.75
CA GLN A 26 1.87 2.30 4.40
C GLN A 26 0.54 2.04 5.14
N ASN A 27 0.41 2.45 6.40
CA ASN A 27 -0.87 2.38 7.13
C ASN A 27 -1.92 3.30 6.50
N THR A 28 -1.57 4.55 6.18
CA THR A 28 -2.48 5.48 5.48
C THR A 28 -2.95 4.92 4.13
N ARG A 29 -2.05 4.28 3.38
CA ARG A 29 -2.42 3.58 2.13
C ARG A 29 -3.44 2.46 2.37
N ASN A 30 -3.29 1.70 3.46
CA ASN A 30 -4.24 0.65 3.82
C ASN A 30 -5.61 1.22 4.20
N GLU A 31 -5.65 2.32 4.92
CA GLU A 31 -6.90 3.03 5.27
C GLU A 31 -7.63 3.51 4.00
N LEU A 32 -6.92 4.16 3.07
CA LEU A 32 -7.48 4.57 1.78
C LEU A 32 -8.04 3.39 0.97
N TYR A 33 -7.34 2.25 0.99
CA TYR A 33 -7.82 1.04 0.33
C TYR A 33 -9.10 0.48 0.96
N GLN A 34 -9.20 0.51 2.29
CA GLN A 34 -10.42 0.11 2.99
C GLN A 34 -11.59 1.03 2.66
N GLU A 35 -11.37 2.36 2.64
CA GLU A 35 -12.39 3.32 2.24
C GLU A 35 -12.87 3.09 0.81
N PHE A 36 -11.94 2.82 -0.10
CA PHE A 36 -12.24 2.51 -1.50
C PHE A 36 -13.11 1.24 -1.64
N ASP A 37 -12.74 0.16 -0.94
CA ASP A 37 -13.48 -1.11 -0.97
C ASP A 37 -14.87 -1.00 -0.32
N ILE A 38 -14.99 -0.26 0.79
CA ILE A 38 -16.27 0.03 1.44
C ILE A 38 -17.19 0.81 0.51
N ALA A 39 -16.68 1.88 -0.11
CA ALA A 39 -17.46 2.72 -1.01
C ALA A 39 -18.00 1.93 -2.22
N PHE A 40 -17.20 1.01 -2.75
CA PHE A 40 -17.63 0.11 -3.83
C PHE A 40 -18.75 -0.84 -3.37
N LYS A 41 -18.61 -1.47 -2.20
CA LYS A 41 -19.66 -2.34 -1.64
C LYS A 41 -20.95 -1.58 -1.38
N ASP A 42 -20.87 -0.36 -0.85
CA ASP A 42 -22.05 0.46 -0.62
C ASP A 42 -22.72 0.90 -1.94
N TYR A 43 -21.93 1.19 -2.97
CA TYR A 43 -22.43 1.45 -4.31
C TYR A 43 -23.19 0.24 -4.88
N LEU A 44 -22.59 -0.96 -4.82
CA LEU A 44 -23.24 -2.18 -5.30
C LEU A 44 -24.56 -2.48 -4.58
N ASN A 45 -24.62 -2.18 -3.28
CA ASN A 45 -25.80 -2.39 -2.44
C ASN A 45 -26.83 -1.24 -2.52
N GLY A 46 -26.59 -0.22 -3.34
CA GLY A 46 -27.48 0.94 -3.47
C GLY A 46 -27.51 1.87 -2.26
N LYS A 47 -26.55 1.74 -1.33
CA LYS A 47 -26.37 2.61 -0.16
C LYS A 47 -25.58 3.87 -0.47
N CYS A 48 -24.82 3.86 -1.56
CA CYS A 48 -24.03 4.98 -2.06
C CYS A 48 -24.46 5.29 -3.51
N PRO A 49 -24.98 6.50 -3.80
CA PRO A 49 -25.26 6.92 -5.17
C PRO A 49 -23.99 6.98 -6.04
N ALA A 50 -24.14 6.82 -7.35
CA ALA A 50 -23.01 6.82 -8.29
C ALA A 50 -22.15 8.09 -8.18
N GLU A 51 -22.77 9.27 -8.05
CA GLU A 51 -22.05 10.55 -7.89
C GLU A 51 -21.17 10.57 -6.64
N GLN A 52 -21.69 10.05 -5.52
CA GLN A 52 -20.94 9.97 -4.27
C GLN A 52 -19.80 8.96 -4.39
N TYR A 53 -20.04 7.79 -4.98
CA TYR A 53 -19.00 6.79 -5.24
C TYR A 53 -17.89 7.34 -6.13
N HIS A 54 -18.22 8.05 -7.21
CA HIS A 54 -17.22 8.71 -8.07
C HIS A 54 -16.44 9.80 -7.35
N SER A 55 -17.08 10.56 -6.45
CA SER A 55 -16.39 11.54 -5.61
C SER A 55 -15.38 10.87 -4.68
N ILE A 56 -15.77 9.77 -4.02
CA ILE A 56 -14.88 8.99 -3.17
C ILE A 56 -13.72 8.42 -3.99
N CYS A 57 -13.98 7.84 -5.17
CA CYS A 57 -12.94 7.32 -6.06
C CYS A 57 -11.87 8.39 -6.39
N ARG A 58 -12.29 9.63 -6.63
CA ARG A 58 -11.38 10.75 -6.89
C ARG A 58 -10.52 11.05 -5.66
N LEU A 59 -11.14 11.20 -4.50
CA LEU A 59 -10.45 11.50 -3.25
C LEU A 59 -9.43 10.42 -2.87
N VAL A 60 -9.83 9.14 -2.94
CA VAL A 60 -8.89 8.04 -2.63
C VAL A 60 -7.78 7.95 -3.66
N THR A 61 -8.03 8.26 -4.94
CA THR A 61 -6.99 8.29 -5.98
C THR A 61 -5.95 9.38 -5.70
N GLU A 62 -6.39 10.58 -5.31
CA GLU A 62 -5.51 11.67 -4.87
C GLU A 62 -4.70 11.24 -3.63
N GLY A 63 -5.36 10.65 -2.63
CA GLY A 63 -4.68 10.12 -1.45
C GLY A 63 -3.65 9.03 -1.77
N PHE A 64 -3.95 8.12 -2.70
CA PHE A 64 -3.02 7.09 -3.17
C PHE A 64 -1.81 7.71 -3.86
N GLN A 65 -2.02 8.77 -4.65
CA GLN A 65 -0.94 9.48 -5.30
C GLN A 65 -0.02 10.15 -4.27
N ASP A 66 -0.60 10.85 -3.30
CA ASP A 66 0.15 11.56 -2.26
C ASP A 66 1.00 10.59 -1.42
N VAL A 67 0.39 9.53 -0.90
CA VAL A 67 1.09 8.53 -0.09
C VAL A 67 2.17 7.79 -0.89
N SER A 68 1.98 7.62 -2.20
CA SER A 68 2.99 7.02 -3.07
C SER A 68 4.18 7.95 -3.28
N LEU A 69 3.96 9.25 -3.40
CA LEU A 69 5.05 10.24 -3.47
C LEU A 69 5.84 10.30 -2.16
N GLU A 70 5.17 10.23 -1.01
CA GLU A 70 5.83 10.16 0.30
C GLU A 70 6.75 8.94 0.40
N ILE A 71 6.24 7.76 0.04
CA ILE A 71 7.04 6.53 0.12
C ILE A 71 8.19 6.54 -0.90
N GLN A 72 7.98 7.10 -2.10
CA GLN A 72 9.07 7.28 -3.07
C GLN A 72 10.17 8.20 -2.55
N SER A 73 9.82 9.25 -1.78
CA SER A 73 10.81 10.09 -1.11
C SER A 73 11.60 9.30 -0.07
N VAL A 74 10.91 8.50 0.75
CA VAL A 74 11.57 7.63 1.75
C VAL A 74 12.48 6.61 1.07
N GLU A 75 12.03 5.97 -0.02
CA GLU A 75 12.81 5.02 -0.82
C GLU A 75 14.10 5.66 -1.35
N LYS A 76 13.99 6.87 -1.92
CA LYS A 76 15.12 7.59 -2.50
C LYS A 76 16.17 7.97 -1.47
N ASP A 77 15.73 8.38 -0.29
CA ASP A 77 16.61 8.83 0.79
C ASP A 77 17.11 7.66 1.65
N MET A 78 16.58 6.45 1.43
CA MET A 78 16.90 5.26 2.22
C MET A 78 18.39 4.95 2.16
N SER A 79 19.03 4.95 3.33
CA SER A 79 20.46 4.69 3.47
C SER A 79 20.83 3.24 3.15
N ASN A 80 19.95 2.30 3.49
CA ASN A 80 20.12 0.86 3.25
C ASN A 80 19.51 0.45 1.90
N ARG A 81 20.35 0.04 0.94
CA ARG A 81 19.92 -0.36 -0.41
C ARG A 81 19.04 -1.59 -0.46
N VAL A 82 19.16 -2.51 0.49
CA VAL A 82 18.32 -3.72 0.57
C VAL A 82 16.90 -3.31 0.95
N ILE A 83 16.77 -2.50 2.00
CA ILE A 83 15.49 -1.94 2.44
C ILE A 83 14.86 -1.06 1.35
N ALA A 84 15.67 -0.22 0.67
CA ALA A 84 15.18 0.57 -0.46
C ALA A 84 14.58 -0.30 -1.58
N ARG A 85 15.18 -1.46 -1.85
CA ARG A 85 14.65 -2.42 -2.81
C ARG A 85 13.35 -3.06 -2.33
N MET A 86 13.27 -3.45 -1.05
CA MET A 86 12.04 -3.98 -0.46
C MET A 86 10.89 -2.97 -0.55
N ILE A 87 11.17 -1.69 -0.30
CA ILE A 87 10.18 -0.60 -0.45
C ILE A 87 9.70 -0.51 -1.91
N ARG A 88 10.60 -0.60 -2.88
CA ARG A 88 10.23 -0.60 -4.29
C ARG A 88 9.37 -1.80 -4.66
N ASP A 89 9.73 -2.98 -4.17
CA ASP A 89 8.97 -4.21 -4.40
C ASP A 89 7.57 -4.13 -3.75
N LEU A 90 7.46 -3.48 -2.59
CA LEU A 90 6.18 -3.14 -1.95
C LEU A 90 5.35 -2.16 -2.79
N GLN A 91 5.96 -1.09 -3.33
CA GLN A 91 5.26 -0.13 -4.21
C GLN A 91 4.67 -0.83 -5.45
N GLU A 92 5.45 -1.70 -6.08
CA GLU A 92 5.01 -2.43 -7.27
C GLU A 92 3.88 -3.41 -6.94
N ALA A 93 3.97 -4.13 -5.81
CA ALA A 93 2.90 -5.01 -5.36
C ALA A 93 1.61 -4.24 -5.03
N GLU A 94 1.69 -3.08 -4.35
CA GLU A 94 0.53 -2.23 -4.07
C GLU A 94 -0.11 -1.66 -5.34
N LYS A 95 0.70 -1.29 -6.33
CA LYS A 95 0.20 -0.87 -7.64
C LYS A 95 -0.56 -2.01 -8.34
N GLN A 96 -0.03 -3.23 -8.29
CA GLN A 96 -0.68 -4.41 -8.86
C GLN A 96 -1.99 -4.73 -8.12
N LYS A 97 -2.01 -4.63 -6.79
CA LYS A 97 -3.22 -4.78 -5.97
C LYS A 97 -4.31 -3.81 -6.43
N LEU A 98 -4.00 -2.51 -6.57
CA LEU A 98 -4.98 -1.53 -7.07
C LEU A 98 -5.45 -1.86 -8.49
N HIS A 99 -4.56 -2.31 -9.37
CA HIS A 99 -4.92 -2.72 -10.72
C HIS A 99 -5.93 -3.87 -10.72
N GLU A 100 -5.63 -4.97 -10.03
CA GLU A 100 -6.51 -6.14 -9.94
C GLU A 100 -7.85 -5.78 -9.29
N THR A 101 -7.83 -4.97 -8.23
CA THR A 101 -9.06 -4.48 -7.57
C THR A 101 -9.94 -3.70 -8.55
N VAL A 102 -9.36 -2.79 -9.34
CA VAL A 102 -10.12 -2.01 -10.33
C VAL A 102 -10.69 -2.91 -11.43
N GLN A 103 -9.94 -3.92 -11.91
CA GLN A 103 -10.47 -4.88 -12.90
C GLN A 103 -11.67 -5.64 -12.36
N ILE A 104 -11.59 -6.13 -11.11
CA ILE A 104 -12.70 -6.80 -10.43
C ILE A 104 -13.92 -5.88 -10.36
N GLN A 105 -13.72 -4.61 -9.95
CA GLN A 105 -14.82 -3.65 -9.82
C GLN A 105 -15.48 -3.36 -11.17
N ILE A 106 -14.70 -3.10 -12.23
CA ILE A 106 -15.21 -2.85 -13.58
C ILE A 106 -16.06 -4.03 -14.08
N LEU A 107 -15.52 -5.25 -13.99
CA LEU A 107 -16.21 -6.45 -14.45
C LEU A 107 -17.48 -6.72 -13.63
N THR A 108 -17.45 -6.48 -12.32
CA THR A 108 -18.61 -6.64 -11.45
C THR A 108 -19.73 -5.64 -11.80
N ILE A 109 -19.39 -4.39 -12.12
CA ILE A 109 -20.36 -3.40 -12.59
C ILE A 109 -20.94 -3.83 -13.94
N GLN A 110 -20.10 -4.25 -14.88
CA GLN A 110 -20.54 -4.71 -16.20
C GLN A 110 -21.44 -5.94 -16.12
N ALA A 111 -21.14 -6.92 -15.25
CA ALA A 111 -21.99 -8.08 -15.00
C ALA A 111 -23.37 -7.70 -14.42
N LYS A 112 -23.44 -6.58 -13.69
CA LYS A 112 -24.71 -6.07 -13.13
C LYS A 112 -25.52 -5.27 -14.16
N GLU A 113 -24.85 -4.59 -15.08
CA GLU A 113 -25.47 -3.77 -16.12
C GLU A 113 -25.80 -4.55 -17.40
N THR A 114 -25.15 -5.69 -17.62
CA THR A 114 -25.30 -6.52 -18.81
C THR A 114 -25.56 -7.97 -18.42
N ASP A 115 -26.36 -8.72 -19.19
CA ASP A 115 -26.59 -10.16 -18.96
C ASP A 115 -25.36 -11.04 -19.35
N LYS A 116 -24.15 -10.49 -19.29
CA LYS A 116 -22.91 -11.20 -19.59
C LYS A 116 -22.33 -11.82 -18.33
N ASP A 117 -21.90 -13.06 -18.45
CA ASP A 117 -21.18 -13.77 -17.41
C ASP A 117 -19.68 -13.43 -17.47
N TYR A 118 -19.16 -12.86 -16.38
CA TYR A 118 -17.74 -12.54 -16.18
C TYR A 118 -17.15 -13.29 -14.98
N ASP A 119 -17.86 -14.27 -14.41
CA ASP A 119 -17.50 -14.89 -13.12
C ASP A 119 -16.12 -15.56 -13.15
N GLU A 120 -15.80 -16.26 -14.24
CA GLU A 120 -14.47 -16.89 -14.43
C GLU A 120 -13.35 -15.84 -14.41
N THR A 121 -13.48 -14.77 -15.21
CA THR A 121 -12.49 -13.70 -15.29
C THR A 121 -12.36 -12.95 -13.96
N ILE A 122 -13.48 -12.67 -13.27
CA ILE A 122 -13.47 -12.06 -11.94
C ILE A 122 -12.73 -12.96 -10.94
N ASN A 123 -12.93 -14.28 -11.01
CA ASN A 123 -12.24 -15.23 -10.13
C ASN A 123 -10.74 -15.30 -10.41
N GLU A 124 -10.30 -15.21 -11.66
CA GLU A 124 -8.87 -15.10 -11.98
C GLU A 124 -8.23 -13.86 -11.35
N HIS A 125 -8.86 -12.69 -11.49
CA HIS A 125 -8.37 -11.45 -10.88
C HIS A 125 -8.34 -11.54 -9.35
N LYS A 126 -9.35 -12.18 -8.73
CA LYS A 126 -9.35 -12.43 -7.27
C LYS A 126 -8.21 -13.34 -6.82
N GLN A 127 -7.87 -14.37 -7.60
CA GLN A 127 -6.74 -15.25 -7.31
C GLN A 127 -5.41 -14.48 -7.38
N ARG A 128 -5.22 -13.66 -8.43
CA ARG A 128 -4.03 -12.78 -8.55
C ARG A 128 -3.96 -11.80 -7.39
N LEU A 129 -5.08 -11.16 -7.03
CA LEU A 129 -5.17 -10.25 -5.89
C LEU A 129 -4.76 -10.94 -4.59
N SER A 130 -5.20 -12.18 -4.34
CA SER A 130 -4.81 -12.95 -3.16
C SER A 130 -3.29 -13.14 -3.06
N GLN A 131 -2.66 -13.55 -4.17
CA GLN A 131 -1.21 -13.74 -4.22
C GLN A 131 -0.44 -12.43 -3.99
N ILE A 132 -0.96 -11.32 -4.54
CA ILE A 132 -0.37 -9.99 -4.33
C ILE A 132 -0.49 -9.57 -2.86
N LEU A 133 -1.62 -9.83 -2.20
CA LEU A 133 -1.82 -9.52 -0.78
C LEU A 133 -0.86 -10.32 0.11
N GLU A 134 -0.64 -11.60 -0.19
CA GLU A 134 0.35 -12.43 0.50
C GLU A 134 1.76 -11.81 0.36
N LYS A 135 2.16 -11.45 -0.87
CA LYS A 135 3.44 -10.79 -1.12
C LYS A 135 3.60 -9.46 -0.38
N ILE A 136 2.55 -8.63 -0.33
CA ILE A 136 2.56 -7.37 0.42
C ILE A 136 2.77 -7.63 1.90
N GLN A 137 2.09 -8.66 2.44
CA GLN A 137 2.21 -9.04 3.85
C GLN A 137 3.63 -9.50 4.18
N GLU A 138 4.20 -10.38 3.37
CA GLU A 138 5.58 -10.87 3.51
C GLU A 138 6.58 -9.70 3.56
N ILE A 139 6.55 -8.81 2.56
CA ILE A 139 7.46 -7.66 2.51
C ILE A 139 7.25 -6.73 3.71
N THR A 140 5.99 -6.51 4.11
CA THR A 140 5.67 -5.64 5.25
C THR A 140 6.19 -6.22 6.57
N ASP A 141 6.10 -7.53 6.76
CA ASP A 141 6.61 -8.18 7.96
C ASP A 141 8.14 -8.16 8.01
N GLU A 142 8.81 -8.42 6.90
CA GLU A 142 10.28 -8.26 6.82
C GLU A 142 10.71 -6.82 7.17
N LEU A 143 10.02 -5.80 6.64
CA LEU A 143 10.29 -4.38 6.98
C LEU A 143 10.07 -4.07 8.46
N ARG A 144 9.08 -4.71 9.11
CA ARG A 144 8.82 -4.56 10.54
C ARG A 144 9.89 -5.25 11.39
N GLU A 145 10.36 -6.42 10.97
CA GLU A 145 11.48 -7.11 11.62
C GLU A 145 12.76 -6.27 11.56
N GLU A 146 13.08 -5.70 10.39
CA GLU A 146 14.20 -4.76 10.23
C GLU A 146 14.05 -3.56 11.17
N MET A 147 12.86 -2.97 11.26
CA MET A 147 12.61 -1.85 12.18
C MET A 147 12.81 -2.26 13.65
N ALA A 148 12.31 -3.42 14.06
CA ALA A 148 12.47 -3.92 15.43
C ALA A 148 13.95 -4.20 15.75
N GLY A 149 14.68 -4.79 14.79
CA GLY A 149 16.12 -5.00 14.88
C GLY A 149 16.89 -3.69 15.08
N VAL A 150 16.64 -2.69 14.24
CA VAL A 150 17.29 -1.37 14.36
C VAL A 150 16.91 -0.66 15.65
N ALA A 151 15.64 -0.71 16.07
CA ALA A 151 15.19 -0.10 17.33
C ALA A 151 15.94 -0.66 18.55
N SER A 152 16.19 -1.98 18.58
CA SER A 152 16.96 -2.62 19.66
C SER A 152 18.42 -2.16 19.76
N LEU A 153 18.97 -1.58 18.69
CA LEU A 153 20.34 -1.06 18.63
C LEU A 153 20.44 0.43 18.97
N VAL A 154 19.29 1.12 19.07
CA VAL A 154 19.19 2.56 19.34
C VAL A 154 18.66 2.83 20.76
N CYS A 155 17.94 1.89 21.37
CA CYS A 155 17.50 1.92 22.77
C CYS A 155 18.60 1.48 23.75
#